data_AF-A0A552F8L1-F1
#
_entry.id   AF-A0A552F8L1-F1
#
_cell.length_a   1.000
_cell.length_b   1.000
_cell.length_c   1.000
_cell.angle_alpha   90.00
_cell.angle_beta   90.00
_cell.angle_gamma   90.00
#
_symmetry.space_group_name_H-M   'P 1'
#
loop_
_entity.id
_entity.type
_entity.pdbx_description
1 polymer ?
#
loop_
_entity_poly.entity_id
_entity_poly.type
_entity_poly.pdbx_seq_one_letter_code
_entity_poly.pdbx_strand_id
1 'polypeptide(L)'
;MILDKFLNLEGTSIQGYLHLENIGIVFRIESKNKKATCHRCGLKSDKLHQNHRHLVKDLPLSGQPVYLQVNRRQFKCDNCQKPFSEKLDFVASKRTYTKRLAENILEQLKEGDILNVSRRNDVTEEEIQRMLEDIAEEITEPDLSKLKRRGFFQLLQVQYYLEDILGCSVDLGAQDTLREHLREPVLEDVINAF
;
A
#
# COMPACT_ATOMS: atom_id res chain seq x y z
N MET A 1 11.89 -4.82 23.68
CA MET A 1 11.91 -3.69 24.66
C MET A 1 10.49 -3.14 24.80
N ILE A 2 10.18 -2.35 25.85
CA ILE A 2 8.84 -1.76 26.06
C ILE A 2 8.36 -0.97 24.81
N LEU A 3 9.29 -0.34 24.07
CA LEU A 3 8.99 0.38 22.83
C LEU A 3 8.39 -0.49 21.70
N ASP A 4 8.75 -1.77 21.59
CA ASP A 4 8.21 -2.62 20.50
C ASP A 4 6.68 -2.79 20.62
N LYS A 5 6.15 -2.70 21.84
CA LYS A 5 4.70 -2.74 22.09
C LYS A 5 3.98 -1.50 21.58
N PHE A 6 4.68 -0.36 21.47
CA PHE A 6 4.07 0.89 21.01
C PHE A 6 3.79 0.89 19.51
N LEU A 7 4.72 0.40 18.68
CA LEU A 7 4.45 0.26 17.25
C LEU A 7 3.51 -0.90 16.95
N ASN A 8 3.57 -1.97 17.77
CA ASN A 8 2.77 -3.18 17.61
C ASN A 8 2.86 -3.80 16.19
N LEU A 9 4.06 -3.74 15.59
CA LEU A 9 4.34 -4.34 14.30
C LEU A 9 4.95 -5.73 14.50
N GLU A 10 4.16 -6.76 14.25
CA GLU A 10 4.58 -8.16 14.40
C GLU A 10 5.82 -8.47 13.55
N GLY A 11 6.68 -9.36 14.01
CA GLY A 11 7.88 -9.77 13.28
C GLY A 11 8.98 -8.70 13.16
N THR A 12 8.79 -7.51 13.74
CA THR A 12 9.79 -6.43 13.71
C THR A 12 10.30 -6.07 15.10
N SER A 13 11.46 -5.41 15.14
CA SER A 13 12.06 -4.87 16.36
C SER A 13 12.56 -3.45 16.13
N ILE A 14 12.32 -2.57 17.08
CA ILE A 14 12.82 -1.21 17.07
C ILE A 14 14.27 -1.23 17.51
N GLN A 15 15.14 -0.71 16.65
CA GLN A 15 16.57 -0.56 16.92
C GLN A 15 16.92 0.82 17.51
N GLY A 16 16.03 1.80 17.30
CA GLY A 16 16.18 3.16 17.80
C GLY A 16 15.16 4.08 17.17
N TYR A 17 15.14 5.33 17.59
CA TYR A 17 14.30 6.37 17.00
C TYR A 17 15.02 7.72 17.00
N LEU A 18 14.57 8.60 16.09
CA LEU A 18 14.97 9.99 16.01
C LEU A 18 13.71 10.83 16.03
N HIS A 19 13.71 11.91 16.81
CA HIS A 19 12.68 12.93 16.73
C HIS A 19 13.24 14.09 15.91
N LEU A 20 12.62 14.39 14.78
CA LEU A 20 13.01 15.46 13.87
C LEU A 20 11.99 16.59 14.00
N GLU A 21 12.47 17.77 14.38
CA GLU A 21 11.61 18.96 14.50
C GLU A 21 10.84 19.22 13.21
N ASN A 22 9.54 19.51 13.34
CA ASN A 22 8.60 19.77 12.24
C ASN A 22 8.37 18.62 11.23
N ILE A 23 9.06 17.49 11.38
CA ILE A 23 8.86 16.31 10.52
C ILE A 23 8.12 15.21 11.28
N GLY A 24 8.56 14.88 12.49
CA GLY A 24 7.95 13.83 13.31
C GLY A 24 8.96 12.80 13.84
N ILE A 25 8.45 11.62 14.21
CA ILE A 25 9.25 10.56 14.82
C ILE A 25 9.64 9.54 13.75
N VAL A 26 10.93 9.26 13.61
CA VAL A 26 11.46 8.23 12.71
C VAL A 26 11.94 7.04 13.54
N PHE A 27 11.24 5.92 13.48
CA PHE A 27 11.67 4.66 14.09
C PHE A 27 12.53 3.85 13.13
N ARG A 28 13.73 3.46 13.54
CA ARG A 28 14.52 2.47 12.80
C ARG A 28 14.10 1.08 13.22
N ILE A 29 13.59 0.30 12.28
CA ILE A 29 13.11 -1.05 12.53
C ILE A 29 13.87 -2.09 11.70
N GLU A 30 14.05 -3.28 12.26
CA GLU A 30 14.63 -4.43 11.57
C GLU A 30 13.74 -5.67 11.76
N SER A 31 13.71 -6.51 10.73
CA SER A 31 12.99 -7.80 10.75
C SER A 31 13.64 -8.75 11.76
N LYS A 32 12.84 -9.36 12.64
CA LYS A 32 13.28 -10.41 13.57
C LYS A 32 13.61 -11.70 12.84
N ASN A 33 12.99 -11.91 11.67
CA ASN A 33 13.25 -13.07 10.84
C ASN A 33 14.69 -13.00 10.28
N LYS A 34 15.40 -14.12 10.27
CA LYS A 34 16.75 -14.20 9.69
C LYS A 34 16.77 -14.75 8.26
N LYS A 35 15.62 -15.27 7.82
CA LYS A 35 15.44 -15.97 6.54
C LYS A 35 14.24 -15.39 5.81
N ALA A 36 14.29 -15.42 4.49
CA ALA A 36 13.16 -15.10 3.63
C ALA A 36 12.90 -16.23 2.63
N THR A 37 11.65 -16.39 2.22
CA THR A 37 11.22 -17.41 1.25
C THR A 37 11.33 -16.87 -0.17
N CYS A 38 12.02 -17.58 -1.06
CA CYS A 38 12.12 -17.19 -2.46
C CYS A 38 10.77 -17.31 -3.16
N HIS A 39 10.23 -16.19 -3.64
CA HIS A 39 8.94 -16.16 -4.36
C HIS A 39 8.93 -16.90 -5.71
N ARG A 40 10.08 -17.39 -6.20
CA ARG A 40 10.18 -18.14 -7.46
C ARG A 40 10.14 -19.67 -7.29
N CYS A 41 10.69 -20.19 -6.19
CA CYS A 41 10.82 -21.64 -5.98
C CYS A 41 10.45 -22.12 -4.58
N GLY A 42 10.03 -21.21 -3.68
CA GLY A 42 9.66 -21.55 -2.30
C GLY A 42 10.83 -21.84 -1.37
N LEU A 43 12.08 -21.92 -1.87
CA LEU A 43 13.24 -22.20 -1.01
C LEU A 43 13.55 -21.02 -0.09
N LYS A 44 13.74 -21.29 1.20
CA LYS A 44 14.18 -20.29 2.19
C LYS A 44 15.68 -20.02 2.05
N SER A 45 16.08 -18.77 2.21
CA SER A 45 17.48 -18.35 2.23
C SER A 45 17.75 -17.39 3.39
N ASP A 46 18.90 -17.57 4.04
CA ASP A 46 19.53 -16.61 4.96
C ASP A 46 20.71 -15.85 4.30
N LYS A 47 21.04 -16.15 3.04
CA LYS A 47 22.15 -15.53 2.32
C LYS A 47 21.77 -14.11 1.91
N LEU A 48 22.08 -13.15 2.77
CA LEU A 48 21.89 -11.74 2.50
C LEU A 48 22.73 -11.30 1.29
N HIS A 49 22.08 -10.67 0.32
CA HIS A 49 22.71 -10.12 -0.87
C HIS A 49 22.88 -8.60 -0.75
N GLN A 50 21.81 -7.88 -0.40
CA GLN A 50 21.79 -6.42 -0.30
C GLN A 50 20.77 -5.96 0.75
N ASN A 51 21.00 -4.78 1.32
CA ASN A 51 20.04 -4.10 2.19
C ASN A 51 19.50 -2.87 1.46
N HIS A 52 18.18 -2.68 1.47
CA HIS A 52 17.51 -1.51 0.86
C HIS A 52 16.69 -0.80 1.92
N ARG A 53 17.22 0.32 2.43
CA ARG A 53 16.53 1.14 3.42
C ARG A 53 15.64 2.18 2.73
N HIS A 54 14.42 2.31 3.22
CA HIS A 54 13.45 3.29 2.76
C HIS A 54 12.59 3.76 3.93
N LEU A 55 11.99 4.94 3.79
CA LEU A 55 11.04 5.48 4.76
C LEU A 55 9.63 5.04 4.38
N VAL A 56 8.87 4.63 5.39
CA VAL A 56 7.49 4.20 5.27
C VAL A 56 6.67 5.02 6.26
N LYS A 57 5.70 5.80 5.78
CA LYS A 57 4.76 6.56 6.63
C LYS A 57 3.83 5.60 7.37
N ASP A 58 3.55 5.94 8.61
CA ASP A 58 2.79 5.10 9.52
C ASP A 58 1.80 5.93 10.34
N LEU A 59 0.98 5.26 11.14
CA LEU A 59 -0.01 5.93 12.00
C LEU A 59 0.67 6.95 12.93
N PRO A 60 0.08 8.15 13.09
CA PRO A 60 0.64 9.17 13.97
C PRO A 60 0.65 8.68 15.41
N LEU A 61 1.68 9.07 16.16
CA LEU A 61 1.82 8.76 17.58
C LEU A 61 1.67 10.05 18.38
N SER A 62 0.64 10.11 19.22
CA SER A 62 0.31 11.30 20.02
C SER A 62 0.17 12.58 19.16
N GLY A 63 -0.42 12.44 17.97
CA GLY A 63 -0.62 13.54 17.01
C GLY A 63 0.62 13.92 16.20
N GLN A 64 1.78 13.30 16.45
CA GLN A 64 2.99 13.53 15.66
C GLN A 64 3.06 12.56 14.48
N PRO A 65 3.47 13.01 13.28
CA PRO A 65 3.73 12.12 12.16
C PRO A 65 4.80 11.07 12.52
N VAL A 66 4.58 9.84 12.05
CA VAL A 66 5.51 8.73 12.29
C VAL A 66 5.98 8.16 10.96
N TYR A 67 7.28 7.92 10.90
CA TYR A 67 7.94 7.23 9.79
C TYR A 67 8.74 6.05 10.31
N LEU A 68 8.76 4.98 9.53
CA LEU A 68 9.55 3.78 9.78
C LEU A 68 10.69 3.75 8.77
N GLN A 69 11.93 3.76 9.25
CA GLN A 69 13.08 3.43 8.43
C GLN A 69 13.18 1.91 8.34
N VAL A 70 12.65 1.36 7.24
CA VAL A 70 12.51 -0.06 6.99
C VAL A 70 13.66 -0.57 6.14
N ASN A 71 14.31 -1.65 6.58
CA ASN A 71 15.27 -2.39 5.77
C ASN A 71 14.58 -3.55 5.04
N ARG A 72 14.26 -3.36 3.75
CA ARG A 72 13.77 -4.46 2.90
C ARG A 72 14.97 -5.21 2.31
N ARG A 73 15.37 -6.26 3.01
CA ARG A 73 16.54 -7.06 2.65
C ARG A 73 16.32 -7.83 1.35
N GLN A 74 17.37 -8.00 0.58
CA GLN A 74 17.42 -8.93 -0.55
C GLN A 74 18.30 -10.12 -0.21
N PHE A 75 17.82 -11.30 -0.55
CA PHE A 75 18.51 -12.57 -0.33
C PHE A 75 18.87 -13.22 -1.67
N LYS A 76 19.98 -13.97 -1.71
CA LYS A 76 20.35 -14.81 -2.86
C LYS A 76 19.72 -16.19 -2.68
N CYS A 77 18.94 -16.63 -3.67
CA CYS A 77 18.37 -17.98 -3.64
C CYS A 77 19.41 -19.01 -4.11
N ASP A 78 19.58 -20.10 -3.36
CA ASP A 78 20.51 -21.19 -3.70
C ASP A 78 20.04 -22.07 -4.85
N ASN A 79 18.73 -22.18 -5.05
CA ASN A 79 18.20 -22.91 -6.20
C ASN A 79 18.19 -22.04 -7.46
N CYS A 80 17.53 -20.87 -7.42
CA CYS A 80 17.39 -20.01 -8.60
C CYS A 80 18.66 -19.24 -8.97
N GLN A 81 19.64 -19.14 -8.06
CA GLN A 81 20.83 -18.31 -8.21
C GLN A 81 20.52 -16.83 -8.53
N LYS A 82 19.33 -16.34 -8.14
CA LYS A 82 18.86 -14.96 -8.38
C LYS A 82 18.50 -14.29 -7.05
N PRO A 83 18.72 -12.97 -6.92
CA PRO A 83 18.30 -12.22 -5.73
C PRO A 83 16.78 -12.11 -5.65
N PHE A 84 16.24 -12.01 -4.44
CA PHE A 84 14.82 -11.76 -4.19
C PHE A 84 14.64 -10.90 -2.94
N SER A 85 13.66 -10.01 -2.96
CA SER A 85 13.33 -9.15 -1.83
C SER A 85 12.52 -9.90 -0.78
N GLU A 86 12.78 -9.60 0.48
CA GLU A 86 11.97 -10.03 1.61
C GLU A 86 10.54 -9.44 1.53
N LYS A 87 9.56 -10.30 1.84
CA LYS A 87 8.18 -9.87 2.07
C LYS A 87 8.06 -9.39 3.52
N LEU A 88 7.42 -8.24 3.69
CA LEU A 88 7.14 -7.64 4.99
C LEU A 88 5.63 -7.48 5.08
N ASP A 89 5.01 -8.01 6.12
CA ASP A 89 3.54 -8.13 6.17
C ASP A 89 2.86 -6.77 6.37
N PHE A 90 3.52 -5.86 7.09
CA PHE A 90 2.99 -4.52 7.40
C PHE A 90 3.13 -3.50 6.25
N VAL A 91 3.88 -3.82 5.19
CA VAL A 91 4.13 -2.89 4.07
C VAL A 91 4.25 -3.63 2.73
N ALA A 92 3.33 -3.33 1.83
CA ALA A 92 3.32 -3.88 0.48
C ALA A 92 4.60 -3.50 -0.30
N SER A 93 4.92 -4.31 -1.32
CA SER A 93 6.12 -4.08 -2.14
C SER A 93 6.04 -2.74 -2.84
N LYS A 94 7.14 -1.98 -2.84
CA LYS A 94 7.26 -0.63 -3.45
C LYS A 94 6.41 0.48 -2.83
N ARG A 95 5.62 0.21 -1.78
CA ARG A 95 4.83 1.24 -1.09
C ARG A 95 5.66 1.95 -0.02
N THR A 96 5.33 3.21 0.22
CA THR A 96 5.95 4.10 1.21
C THR A 96 5.02 4.40 2.38
N TYR A 97 3.99 3.58 2.59
CA TYR A 97 3.06 3.64 3.71
C TYR A 97 2.77 2.23 4.25
N THR A 98 2.40 2.13 5.53
CA THR A 98 1.97 0.85 6.12
C THR A 98 0.55 0.48 5.71
N LYS A 99 0.24 -0.81 5.70
CA LYS A 99 -1.12 -1.31 5.43
C LYS A 99 -2.13 -0.76 6.43
N ARG A 100 -1.76 -0.76 7.72
CA ARG A 100 -2.60 -0.20 8.78
C ARG A 100 -2.88 1.30 8.63
N LEU A 101 -1.98 2.06 8.00
CA LEU A 101 -2.25 3.45 7.65
C LEU A 101 -3.31 3.53 6.55
N ALA A 102 -3.18 2.72 5.50
CA ALA A 102 -4.18 2.65 4.43
C ALA A 102 -5.58 2.28 4.98
N GLU A 103 -5.66 1.26 5.84
CA GLU A 103 -6.90 0.87 6.51
C GLU A 103 -7.49 2.02 7.36
N ASN A 104 -6.64 2.75 8.09
CA ASN A 104 -7.10 3.90 8.88
C ASN A 104 -7.62 5.05 8.00
N ILE A 105 -7.00 5.29 6.84
CA ILE A 105 -7.48 6.28 5.86
C ILE A 105 -8.86 5.87 5.32
N LEU A 106 -9.05 4.60 4.98
CA LEU A 106 -10.35 4.08 4.54
C LEU A 106 -11.45 4.31 5.60
N GLU A 107 -11.17 4.03 6.87
CA GLU A 107 -12.12 4.30 7.95
C GLU A 107 -12.46 5.79 8.08
N GLN A 108 -11.47 6.69 7.94
CA GLN A 108 -11.73 8.13 7.97
C GLN A 108 -12.59 8.62 6.80
N LEU A 109 -12.45 8.01 5.62
CA LEU A 109 -13.24 8.34 4.42
C LEU A 109 -14.71 7.91 4.53
N LYS A 110 -15.06 6.96 5.40
CA LYS A 110 -16.47 6.64 5.70
C LYS A 110 -17.21 7.83 6.32
N GLU A 111 -16.48 8.68 7.04
CA GLU A 111 -17.03 9.78 7.84
C GLU A 111 -16.64 11.16 7.30
N GLY A 112 -15.95 11.24 6.14
CA GLY A 112 -15.45 12.49 5.60
C GLY A 112 -14.99 12.40 4.14
N ASP A 113 -14.61 13.53 3.56
CA ASP A 113 -14.14 13.63 2.18
C ASP A 113 -12.63 13.50 2.03
N ILE A 114 -12.19 13.16 0.80
CA ILE A 114 -10.79 12.95 0.43
C ILE A 114 -9.91 14.14 0.78
N LEU A 115 -10.38 15.37 0.56
CA LEU A 115 -9.59 16.59 0.78
C LEU A 115 -9.31 16.81 2.27
N ASN A 116 -10.33 16.63 3.12
CA ASN A 116 -10.18 16.74 4.57
C ASN A 116 -9.31 15.61 5.14
N VAL A 117 -9.48 14.38 4.65
CA VAL A 117 -8.65 13.23 5.07
C VAL A 117 -7.20 13.40 4.63
N SER A 118 -6.96 13.86 3.41
CA SER A 118 -5.64 14.22 2.87
C SER A 118 -4.91 15.20 3.79
N ARG A 119 -5.55 16.34 4.11
CA ARG A 119 -4.97 17.39 4.98
C ARG A 119 -4.69 16.89 6.38
N ARG A 120 -5.62 16.13 6.97
CA ARG A 120 -5.48 15.62 8.35
C ARG A 120 -4.32 14.64 8.50
N ASN A 121 -4.07 13.83 7.48
CA ASN A 121 -3.07 12.77 7.53
C ASN A 121 -1.77 13.14 6.78
N ASP A 122 -1.71 14.32 6.16
CA ASP A 122 -0.57 14.80 5.37
C ASP A 122 -0.22 13.81 4.22
N VAL A 123 -1.24 13.34 3.50
CA VAL A 123 -1.09 12.43 2.36
C VAL A 123 -1.76 13.05 1.14
N THR A 124 -1.21 12.84 -0.06
CA THR A 124 -1.82 13.39 -1.27
C THR A 124 -3.06 12.59 -1.67
N GLU A 125 -3.96 13.19 -2.45
CA GLU A 125 -5.15 12.49 -2.95
C GLU A 125 -4.76 11.27 -3.80
N GLU A 126 -3.65 11.36 -4.56
CA GLU A 126 -3.12 10.22 -5.32
C GLU A 126 -2.53 9.13 -4.41
N GLU A 127 -1.99 9.48 -3.24
CA GLU A 127 -1.59 8.50 -2.24
C GLU A 127 -2.81 7.79 -1.65
N ILE A 128 -3.89 8.53 -1.37
CA ILE A 128 -5.16 7.97 -0.90
C ILE A 128 -5.74 7.01 -1.94
N GLN A 129 -5.82 7.42 -3.21
CA GLN A 129 -6.31 6.55 -4.29
C GLN A 129 -5.49 5.25 -4.37
N ARG A 130 -4.16 5.37 -4.32
CA ARG A 130 -3.25 4.22 -4.30
C ARG A 130 -3.46 3.29 -3.10
N MET A 131 -3.78 3.83 -1.93
CA MET A 131 -4.12 3.05 -0.73
C MET A 131 -5.43 2.28 -0.92
N LEU A 132 -6.44 2.91 -1.52
CA LEU A 132 -7.73 2.26 -1.81
C LEU A 132 -7.58 1.13 -2.83
N GLU A 133 -6.77 1.34 -3.87
CA GLU A 133 -6.42 0.31 -4.86
C GLU A 133 -5.72 -0.89 -4.20
N ASP A 134 -4.73 -0.66 -3.33
CA ASP A 134 -4.05 -1.74 -2.60
C ASP A 134 -5.03 -2.56 -1.75
N ILE A 135 -5.94 -1.89 -1.03
CA ILE A 135 -6.95 -2.56 -0.20
C ILE A 135 -7.91 -3.37 -1.07
N ALA A 136 -8.36 -2.80 -2.19
CA ALA A 136 -9.25 -3.48 -3.12
C ALA A 136 -8.61 -4.76 -3.68
N GLU A 137 -7.33 -4.71 -4.08
CA GLU A 137 -6.55 -5.87 -4.53
C GLU A 137 -6.46 -6.97 -3.47
N GLU A 138 -6.30 -6.61 -2.19
CA GLU A 138 -6.25 -7.58 -1.08
C GLU A 138 -7.62 -8.24 -0.82
N ILE A 139 -8.74 -7.54 -1.03
CA ILE A 139 -10.08 -8.11 -0.84
C ILE A 139 -10.56 -8.93 -2.05
N THR A 140 -10.05 -8.65 -3.26
CA THR A 140 -10.46 -9.36 -4.49
C THR A 140 -9.85 -10.76 -4.67
N GLU A 141 -9.02 -11.23 -3.73
CA GLU A 141 -8.44 -12.59 -3.72
C GLU A 141 -9.37 -13.72 -3.22
N PRO A 142 -10.69 -13.74 -3.54
CA PRO A 142 -11.32 -15.04 -3.80
C PRO A 142 -11.60 -15.38 -5.26
N ASP A 143 -11.73 -14.44 -6.21
CA ASP A 143 -12.14 -14.85 -7.58
C ASP A 143 -11.81 -13.90 -8.75
N LEU A 144 -10.71 -13.13 -8.70
CA LEU A 144 -10.31 -12.28 -9.85
C LEU A 144 -9.59 -13.00 -11.00
N SER A 145 -9.40 -14.31 -10.89
CA SER A 145 -8.79 -15.13 -11.96
C SER A 145 -9.59 -15.17 -13.28
N LYS A 146 -10.83 -14.64 -13.29
CA LYS A 146 -11.69 -14.56 -14.47
C LYS A 146 -11.69 -13.21 -15.18
N LEU A 147 -11.20 -12.12 -14.58
CA LEU A 147 -11.21 -10.79 -15.21
C LEU A 147 -9.89 -10.51 -15.93
N LYS A 148 -9.70 -11.25 -17.02
CA LYS A 148 -8.63 -11.01 -17.99
C LYS A 148 -9.02 -9.90 -18.96
N ARG A 149 -9.26 -8.67 -18.48
CA ARG A 149 -9.37 -7.46 -19.33
C ARG A 149 -8.77 -6.25 -18.62
N ARG A 150 -7.61 -5.80 -19.10
CA ARG A 150 -7.00 -4.51 -18.73
C ARG A 150 -7.87 -3.38 -19.29
N GLY A 151 -8.38 -2.48 -18.44
CA GLY A 151 -9.08 -1.28 -18.91
C GLY A 151 -9.91 -0.58 -17.83
N PHE A 152 -10.53 0.54 -18.24
CA PHE A 152 -11.40 1.45 -17.48
C PHE A 152 -12.49 0.75 -16.63
N PHE A 153 -12.93 -0.44 -17.04
CA PHE A 153 -13.91 -1.24 -16.30
C PHE A 153 -13.46 -1.67 -14.89
N GLN A 154 -12.15 -1.75 -14.64
CA GLN A 154 -11.66 -2.07 -13.30
C GLN A 154 -11.87 -0.90 -12.33
N LEU A 155 -11.79 0.35 -12.82
CA LEU A 155 -12.07 1.55 -12.01
C LEU A 155 -13.55 1.61 -11.62
N LEU A 156 -14.47 1.32 -12.54
CA LEU A 156 -15.91 1.27 -12.25
C LEU A 156 -16.25 0.16 -11.25
N GLN A 157 -15.60 -1.00 -11.33
CA GLN A 157 -15.81 -2.08 -10.35
C GLN A 157 -15.31 -1.72 -8.96
N VAL A 158 -14.15 -1.08 -8.87
CA VAL A 158 -13.62 -0.56 -7.59
C VAL A 158 -14.54 0.54 -7.06
N GLN A 159 -15.05 1.42 -7.92
CA GLN A 159 -16.02 2.45 -7.55
C GLN A 159 -17.27 1.84 -6.93
N TYR A 160 -17.96 0.94 -7.65
CA TYR A 160 -19.17 0.30 -7.13
C TYR A 160 -18.94 -0.52 -5.86
N TYR A 161 -17.78 -1.17 -5.76
CA TYR A 161 -17.41 -1.91 -4.55
C TYR A 161 -17.22 -0.98 -3.34
N LEU A 162 -16.58 0.17 -3.55
CA LEU A 162 -16.43 1.18 -2.49
C LEU A 162 -17.79 1.81 -2.14
N GLU A 163 -18.66 2.06 -3.13
CA GLU A 163 -20.00 2.60 -2.88
C GLU A 163 -20.87 1.63 -2.05
N ASP A 164 -20.77 0.32 -2.30
CA ASP A 164 -21.48 -0.71 -1.53
C ASP A 164 -20.97 -0.81 -0.09
N ILE A 165 -19.66 -0.69 0.14
CA ILE A 165 -19.06 -0.70 1.48
C ILE A 165 -19.38 0.58 2.26
N LEU A 166 -19.24 1.73 1.60
CA LEU A 166 -19.30 3.03 2.25
C LEU A 166 -20.74 3.54 2.39
N GLY A 167 -21.69 2.97 1.64
CA GLY A 167 -23.09 3.39 1.64
C GLY A 167 -23.30 4.80 1.09
N CYS A 168 -22.32 5.34 0.37
CA CYS A 168 -22.33 6.65 -0.23
C CYS A 168 -21.61 6.62 -1.60
N SER A 169 -21.95 7.55 -2.49
CA SER A 169 -21.34 7.63 -3.83
C SER A 169 -19.86 8.01 -3.73
N VAL A 170 -19.00 7.31 -4.47
CA VAL A 170 -17.55 7.52 -4.47
C VAL A 170 -17.16 7.95 -5.87
N ASP A 171 -16.61 9.16 -6.04
CA ASP A 171 -16.10 9.60 -7.34
C ASP A 171 -14.62 9.23 -7.46
N LEU A 172 -14.31 8.23 -8.28
CA LEU A 172 -12.94 7.82 -8.63
C LEU A 172 -12.45 8.46 -9.94
N GLY A 173 -13.14 9.50 -10.43
CA GLY A 173 -12.85 10.20 -11.67
C GLY A 173 -13.70 9.69 -12.83
N ALA A 174 -14.81 10.38 -13.08
CA ALA A 174 -15.72 10.09 -14.19
C ALA A 174 -15.12 10.41 -15.58
N GLN A 175 -15.77 9.88 -16.62
CA GLN A 175 -15.46 10.09 -18.05
C GLN A 175 -15.29 11.57 -18.44
N ASP A 176 -15.94 12.47 -17.70
CA ASP A 176 -15.91 13.92 -17.89
C ASP A 176 -14.58 14.57 -17.48
N THR A 177 -13.77 13.88 -16.67
CA THR A 177 -12.41 14.31 -16.29
C THR A 177 -11.34 13.90 -17.30
N LEU A 178 -11.68 13.08 -18.30
CA LEU A 178 -10.74 12.71 -19.36
C LEU A 178 -10.44 13.92 -20.25
N ARG A 179 -9.15 14.11 -20.57
CA ARG A 179 -8.75 15.07 -21.61
C ARG A 179 -9.49 14.76 -22.90
N GLU A 180 -9.92 15.80 -23.62
CA GLU A 180 -10.86 15.69 -24.74
C GLU A 180 -10.46 14.64 -25.79
N HIS A 181 -9.17 14.54 -26.12
CA HIS A 181 -8.60 13.56 -27.06
C HIS A 181 -8.58 12.10 -26.57
N LEU A 182 -8.88 11.84 -25.29
CA LEU A 182 -9.02 10.50 -24.71
C LEU A 182 -10.49 10.08 -24.58
N ARG A 183 -11.45 10.98 -24.86
CA ARG A 183 -12.90 10.68 -24.77
C ARG A 183 -13.41 9.89 -25.97
N GLU A 184 -12.93 10.22 -27.18
CA GLU A 184 -13.31 9.55 -28.44
C GLU A 184 -13.06 8.03 -28.43
N PRO A 185 -11.85 7.52 -28.08
CA PRO A 185 -11.61 6.07 -28.08
C PRO A 185 -12.45 5.31 -27.04
N VAL A 186 -12.80 5.95 -25.92
CA VAL A 186 -13.63 5.34 -24.86
C VAL A 186 -15.09 5.18 -25.32
N LEU A 187 -15.60 6.10 -26.15
CA LEU A 187 -16.97 6.03 -26.66
C LEU A 187 -17.15 5.01 -27.80
N GLU A 188 -16.13 4.81 -28.64
CA GLU A 188 -16.14 3.77 -29.68
C GLU A 188 -16.17 2.35 -29.08
N ASP A 189 -15.49 2.13 -27.95
CA ASP A 189 -15.48 0.85 -27.23
C ASP A 189 -16.82 0.54 -26.51
N VAL A 190 -17.66 1.55 -26.25
CA VAL A 190 -18.99 1.39 -25.62
C VAL A 190 -20.06 0.95 -26.63
N ILE A 191 -19.89 1.26 -27.92
CA ILE A 191 -20.94 1.06 -28.94
C ILE A 191 -20.88 -0.33 -29.61
N ASN A 192 -19.78 -1.09 -29.48
CA ASN A 192 -19.69 -2.43 -30.07
C ASN A 192 -19.83 -3.55 -29.03
N ALA A 193 -21.06 -3.77 -28.60
CA ALA A 193 -21.48 -5.02 -27.96
C ALA A 193 -22.61 -5.66 -28.80
N PHE A 194 -22.22 -6.58 -29.70
CA PHE A 194 -23.10 -7.65 -30.18
C PHE A 194 -22.67 -8.96 -29.53
#